data_AF-A0A8J8FS63-F1
#
_entry.id   AF-A0A8J8FS63-F1
#
_cell.length_a   1.000
_cell.length_b   1.000
_cell.length_c   1.000
_cell.angle_alpha   90.00
_cell.angle_beta   90.00
_cell.angle_gamma   90.00
#
_symmetry.space_group_name_H-M   'P 1'
#
loop_
_entity.id
_entity.type
_entity.pdbx_description
1 polymer ?
#
loop_
_entity_poly.entity_id
_entity_poly.type
_entity_poly.pdbx_seq_one_letter_code
_entity_poly.pdbx_strand_id
1 'polypeptide(L)'
;MKKIFGLGAVLLVSTMNVNAMPQHQAPFVGINPVMNMCHIIAEDESFAHQGPAETKLTINKNYVLATCKAEYIVDEENPIEIQGRAEGIPCMIGIPGWANLEVRGPSTGTGGFTVSQGGVVSATCKAPRE
;
A
#
# COMPACT_ATOMS: atom_id res chain seq x y z
N MET A 1 -63.33 -7.70 -13.85
CA MET A 1 -62.49 -6.50 -13.68
C MET A 1 -61.69 -6.66 -12.39
N LYS A 2 -60.38 -6.99 -12.46
CA LYS A 2 -59.23 -6.16 -12.00
C LYS A 2 -59.57 -5.33 -10.73
N LYS A 3 -58.83 -5.43 -9.63
CA LYS A 3 -57.41 -5.02 -9.50
C LYS A 3 -56.68 -5.73 -8.36
N ILE A 4 -55.39 -5.94 -8.62
CA ILE A 4 -54.34 -6.52 -7.79
C ILE A 4 -53.89 -5.49 -6.74
N PHE A 5 -53.63 -5.92 -5.50
CA PHE A 5 -52.78 -5.18 -4.56
C PHE A 5 -51.61 -6.07 -4.15
N GLY A 6 -50.47 -5.85 -4.81
CA GLY A 6 -49.18 -6.29 -4.31
C GLY A 6 -48.63 -5.22 -3.36
N LEU A 7 -48.03 -5.65 -2.25
CA LEU A 7 -47.03 -4.85 -1.54
C LEU A 7 -45.76 -5.67 -1.47
N GLY A 8 -44.75 -5.16 -2.20
CA GLY A 8 -43.43 -5.74 -2.32
C GLY A 8 -42.68 -5.70 -0.98
N ALA A 9 -42.05 -6.82 -0.66
CA ALA A 9 -40.97 -6.85 0.30
C ALA A 9 -39.77 -6.10 -0.31
N VAL A 10 -39.50 -4.90 0.19
CA VAL A 10 -38.25 -4.19 -0.08
C VAL A 10 -37.14 -4.97 0.63
N LEU A 11 -36.41 -5.78 -0.13
CA LEU A 11 -35.12 -6.31 0.31
C LEU A 11 -34.17 -5.12 0.45
N LEU A 12 -33.99 -4.66 1.69
CA LEU A 12 -32.88 -3.78 2.05
C LEU A 12 -31.59 -4.59 1.88
N VAL A 13 -31.06 -4.59 0.66
CA VAL A 13 -29.69 -5.02 0.41
C VAL A 13 -28.80 -3.91 0.94
N SER A 14 -28.45 -3.98 2.22
CA SER A 14 -27.28 -3.27 2.72
C SER A 14 -26.06 -3.91 2.07
N THR A 15 -25.62 -3.33 0.95
CA THR A 15 -24.30 -3.61 0.39
C THR A 15 -23.27 -3.18 1.43
N MET A 16 -22.88 -4.12 2.30
CA MET A 16 -21.75 -3.91 3.19
C MET A 16 -20.52 -3.66 2.31
N ASN A 17 -19.95 -2.47 2.45
CA ASN A 17 -18.72 -2.02 1.80
C ASN A 17 -17.67 -3.14 1.84
N VAL A 18 -17.34 -3.67 0.66
CA VAL A 18 -16.20 -4.56 0.48
C VAL A 18 -14.93 -3.74 0.69
N ASN A 19 -14.30 -3.87 1.87
CA ASN A 19 -12.91 -3.51 2.17
C ASN A 19 -12.41 -2.19 1.56
N ALA A 20 -12.96 -1.05 1.99
CA ALA A 20 -12.29 0.24 1.77
C ALA A 20 -11.06 0.34 2.69
N MET A 21 -9.95 -0.30 2.30
CA MET A 21 -8.63 0.01 2.88
C MET A 21 -8.31 1.49 2.60
N PRO A 22 -7.60 2.20 3.49
CA PRO A 22 -7.31 3.62 3.31
C PRO A 22 -6.66 3.88 1.94
N GLN A 23 -7.32 4.66 1.08
CA GLN A 23 -6.70 5.17 -0.14
C GLN A 23 -5.77 6.31 0.25
N HIS A 24 -4.47 6.12 0.00
CA HIS A 24 -3.47 7.16 0.19
C HIS A 24 -3.36 8.00 -1.09
N GLN A 25 -3.16 9.31 -0.94
CA GLN A 25 -2.97 10.20 -2.08
C GLN A 25 -1.57 9.99 -2.67
N ALA A 26 -1.49 9.92 -3.99
CA ALA A 26 -0.22 9.92 -4.72
C ALA A 26 0.59 11.21 -4.44
N PRO A 27 1.93 11.14 -4.39
CA PRO A 27 2.77 9.93 -4.32
C PRO A 27 2.81 9.34 -2.90
N PHE A 28 2.83 8.01 -2.77
CA PHE A 28 2.80 7.34 -1.46
C PHE A 28 3.60 6.04 -1.41
N VAL A 29 4.13 5.74 -0.22
CA VAL A 29 4.76 4.44 0.13
C VAL A 29 4.17 3.88 1.41
N GLY A 30 3.63 2.66 1.34
CA GLY A 30 3.21 1.84 2.48
C GLY A 30 4.04 0.57 2.56
N ILE A 31 4.59 0.25 3.73
CA ILE A 31 5.37 -0.99 3.94
C ILE A 31 4.82 -1.71 5.17
N ASN A 32 4.42 -2.97 5.00
CA ASN A 32 4.10 -3.85 6.12
C ASN A 32 5.17 -4.94 6.22
N PRO A 33 6.16 -4.77 7.13
CA PRO A 33 7.27 -5.69 7.23
C PRO A 33 6.91 -7.04 7.85
N VAL A 34 5.76 -7.12 8.54
CA VAL A 34 5.30 -8.34 9.20
C VAL A 34 4.56 -9.25 8.22
N MET A 35 3.82 -8.64 7.28
CA MET A 35 3.08 -9.35 6.24
C MET A 35 3.85 -9.45 4.92
N ASN A 36 5.06 -8.90 4.83
CA ASN A 36 5.83 -8.82 3.59
C ASN A 36 5.05 -8.15 2.44
N MET A 37 4.43 -7.01 2.72
CA MET A 37 3.63 -6.27 1.73
C MET A 37 4.22 -4.89 1.46
N CYS A 38 4.15 -4.46 0.20
CA CYS A 38 4.47 -3.12 -0.23
C CYS A 38 3.32 -2.48 -1.01
N HIS A 39 3.12 -1.19 -0.79
CA HIS A 39 2.16 -0.36 -1.48
C HIS A 39 2.88 0.89 -1.98
N ILE A 40 2.89 1.12 -3.28
CA ILE A 40 3.53 2.27 -3.93
C ILE A 40 2.54 2.86 -4.91
N ILE A 41 2.41 4.17 -4.88
CA ILE A 41 1.60 4.94 -5.83
C ILE A 41 2.49 6.07 -6.36
N ALA A 42 2.69 6.13 -7.68
CA ALA A 42 3.39 7.23 -8.33
C ALA A 42 2.52 8.49 -8.44
N GLU A 43 3.14 9.66 -8.57
CA GLU A 43 2.49 10.98 -8.51
C GLU A 43 1.32 11.16 -9.49
N ASP A 44 1.45 10.62 -10.70
CA ASP A 44 0.43 10.64 -11.76
C ASP A 44 -0.40 9.35 -11.83
N GLU A 45 -0.26 8.48 -10.82
CA GLU A 45 -0.87 7.14 -10.76
C GLU A 45 -0.50 6.22 -11.94
N SER A 46 0.52 6.60 -12.75
CA SER A 46 1.03 5.78 -13.86
C SER A 46 1.54 4.42 -13.40
N PHE A 47 1.98 4.35 -12.13
CA PHE A 47 2.39 3.15 -11.46
C PHE A 47 1.68 2.99 -10.12
N ALA A 48 1.14 1.79 -9.91
CA ALA A 48 0.78 1.32 -8.59
C ALA A 48 1.30 -0.11 -8.40
N HIS A 49 1.97 -0.34 -7.28
CA HIS A 49 2.26 -1.69 -6.81
C HIS A 49 1.60 -1.87 -5.47
N GLN A 50 0.74 -2.87 -5.34
CA GLN A 50 0.13 -3.24 -4.07
C GLN A 50 0.16 -4.76 -3.93
N GLY A 51 1.18 -5.28 -3.25
CA GLY A 51 1.39 -6.71 -3.25
C GLY A 51 2.53 -7.21 -2.38
N PRO A 52 2.83 -8.53 -2.49
CA PRO A 52 3.95 -9.15 -1.81
C PRO A 52 5.28 -8.52 -2.22
N ALA A 53 6.16 -8.35 -1.24
CA ALA A 53 7.50 -7.81 -1.41
C ALA A 53 8.46 -8.40 -0.36
N GLU A 54 9.74 -8.53 -0.68
CA GLU A 54 10.77 -8.75 0.34
C GLU A 54 10.85 -7.48 1.21
N THR A 55 10.60 -7.62 2.51
CA THR A 55 10.66 -6.48 3.43
C THR A 55 11.76 -6.63 4.47
N LYS A 56 12.29 -5.49 4.92
CA LYS A 56 13.24 -5.42 6.05
C LYS A 56 12.79 -4.35 7.01
N LEU A 57 12.98 -4.60 8.29
CA LEU A 57 12.63 -3.70 9.38
C LEU A 57 13.84 -3.46 10.27
N THR A 58 14.15 -2.20 10.51
CA THR A 58 15.15 -1.77 11.49
C THR A 58 14.47 -0.85 12.49
N ILE A 59 14.60 -1.19 13.77
CA ILE A 59 14.06 -0.40 14.88
C ILE A 59 15.23 0.04 15.74
N ASN A 60 15.30 1.34 16.07
CA ASN A 60 16.19 1.82 17.13
C ASN A 60 15.46 2.81 18.04
N LYS A 61 16.20 3.47 18.94
CA LYS A 61 15.62 4.41 19.92
C LYS A 61 15.02 5.70 19.33
N ASN A 62 15.37 6.05 18.10
CA ASN A 62 15.01 7.33 17.48
C ASN A 62 14.00 7.17 16.32
N TYR A 63 14.07 6.03 15.61
CA TYR A 63 13.28 5.83 14.40
C TYR A 63 12.96 4.36 14.15
N VAL A 64 11.96 4.16 13.30
CA VAL A 64 11.65 2.92 12.60
C VAL A 64 11.93 3.12 11.13
N LEU A 65 12.67 2.18 10.54
CA LEU A 65 13.01 2.19 9.13
C LEU A 65 12.53 0.87 8.51
N ALA A 66 11.72 0.96 7.48
CA ALA A 66 11.31 -0.19 6.69
C ALA A 66 11.73 -0.01 5.23
N THR A 67 12.10 -1.11 4.60
CA THR A 67 12.35 -1.16 3.16
C THR A 67 11.56 -2.29 2.54
N CYS A 68 11.15 -2.12 1.29
CA CYS A 68 10.55 -3.19 0.49
C CYS A 68 11.28 -3.32 -0.85
N LYS A 69 11.33 -4.54 -1.38
CA LYS A 69 11.71 -4.83 -2.76
C LYS A 69 10.70 -5.81 -3.36
N ALA A 70 10.07 -5.43 -4.46
CA ALA A 70 9.17 -6.29 -5.21
C ALA A 70 9.71 -6.46 -6.63
N GLU A 71 9.41 -7.61 -7.23
CA GLU A 71 9.68 -7.90 -8.63
C GLU A 71 8.34 -8.11 -9.33
N TYR A 72 8.18 -7.54 -10.53
CA TYR A 72 7.04 -7.74 -11.39
C TYR A 72 7.51 -8.27 -12.74
N ILE A 73 6.66 -9.09 -13.36
CA ILE A 73 6.94 -9.64 -14.68
C ILE A 73 6.90 -8.49 -15.68
N VAL A 74 8.01 -8.29 -16.40
CA VAL A 74 8.09 -7.36 -17.52
C VAL A 74 7.65 -8.11 -18.76
N ASP A 75 6.58 -7.63 -19.40
CA ASP A 75 6.24 -8.06 -20.75
C ASP A 75 7.21 -7.36 -21.73
N GLU A 76 8.06 -8.13 -22.40
CA GLU A 76 9.03 -7.59 -23.36
C GLU A 76 8.34 -7.01 -24.62
N GLU A 77 7.13 -7.47 -24.95
CA GLU A 77 6.36 -6.94 -26.08
C GLU A 77 5.63 -5.64 -25.72
N ASN A 78 5.31 -5.45 -24.43
CA ASN A 78 4.63 -4.27 -23.90
C ASN A 78 5.34 -3.78 -22.62
N PRO A 79 6.58 -3.24 -22.74
CA PRO A 79 7.33 -2.82 -21.58
C PRO A 79 6.61 -1.69 -20.86
N ILE A 80 6.46 -1.86 -19.56
CA ILE A 80 5.98 -0.80 -18.68
C ILE A 80 7.10 0.25 -18.57
N GLU A 81 7.02 1.33 -19.34
CA GLU A 81 7.96 2.45 -19.30
C GLU A 81 7.76 3.32 -18.06
N ILE A 82 8.10 2.78 -16.90
CA ILE A 82 8.00 3.50 -15.63
C ILE A 82 9.41 3.66 -15.08
N GLN A 83 9.99 4.83 -15.33
CA GLN A 83 11.14 5.33 -14.56
C GLN A 83 10.59 6.31 -13.53
N GLY A 84 10.18 5.78 -12.39
CA GLY A 84 9.69 6.58 -11.27
C GLY A 84 10.71 6.58 -10.15
N ARG A 85 11.30 7.73 -9.84
CA ARG A 85 11.99 7.95 -8.56
C ARG A 85 11.28 9.09 -7.84
N ALA A 86 10.85 8.80 -6.62
CA ALA A 86 10.28 9.80 -5.73
C ALA A 86 11.05 9.76 -4.41
N GLU A 87 11.35 10.92 -3.86
CA GLU A 87 12.02 11.10 -2.57
C GLU A 87 11.34 12.20 -1.78
N GLY A 88 11.42 12.13 -0.45
CA GLY A 88 10.79 13.14 0.40
C GLY A 88 9.27 13.03 0.47
N ILE A 89 8.69 11.92 0.01
CA ILE A 89 7.24 11.73 -0.06
C ILE A 89 6.68 11.13 1.24
N PRO A 90 5.38 11.32 1.53
CA PRO A 90 4.71 10.68 2.65
C PRO A 90 4.84 9.16 2.59
N CYS A 91 5.10 8.54 3.74
CA CYS A 91 5.15 7.09 3.83
C CYS A 91 4.58 6.56 5.15
N MET A 92 4.24 5.29 5.18
CA MET A 92 3.70 4.59 6.34
C MET A 92 4.34 3.21 6.52
N ILE A 93 4.69 2.87 7.77
CA ILE A 93 5.12 1.53 8.18
C ILE A 93 3.98 0.90 8.96
N GLY A 94 3.25 -0.03 8.36
CA GLY A 94 2.14 -0.73 9.00
C GLY A 94 2.62 -1.93 9.81
N ILE A 95 2.82 -1.77 11.13
CA ILE A 95 3.08 -2.89 12.04
C ILE A 95 1.76 -3.32 12.69
N PRO A 96 1.25 -4.53 12.40
CA PRO A 96 0.02 -5.00 13.02
C PRO A 96 0.15 -5.05 14.54
N GLY A 97 -0.90 -4.68 15.27
CA GLY A 97 -0.87 -4.65 16.74
C GLY A 97 -0.66 -6.02 17.42
N TRP A 98 -0.89 -7.11 16.68
CA TRP A 98 -0.59 -8.48 17.12
C TRP A 98 0.87 -8.88 16.89
N ALA A 99 1.65 -8.10 16.13
CA ALA A 99 3.08 -8.30 16.02
C ALA A 99 3.69 -7.93 17.38
N ASN A 100 4.32 -8.90 18.04
CA ASN A 100 5.00 -8.71 19.34
C ASN A 100 6.32 -7.94 19.16
N LEU A 101 6.25 -6.76 18.54
CA LEU A 101 7.36 -5.83 18.34
C LEU A 101 7.24 -4.64 19.30
N GLU A 102 8.37 -3.98 19.55
CA GLU A 102 8.42 -2.82 20.44
C GLU A 102 7.61 -1.62 19.92
N VAL A 103 7.45 -1.52 18.60
CA VAL A 103 6.67 -0.47 17.94
C VAL A 103 5.39 -1.08 17.37
N ARG A 104 4.26 -0.39 17.59
CA ARG A 104 2.93 -0.84 17.17
C ARG A 104 2.28 0.21 16.27
N GLY A 105 1.37 -0.25 15.42
CA GLY A 105 0.52 0.61 14.60
C GLY A 105 1.17 1.03 13.29
N PRO A 106 0.49 1.89 12.52
CA PRO A 106 1.12 2.58 11.42
C PRO A 106 2.04 3.69 11.95
N SER A 107 3.34 3.61 11.68
CA SER A 107 4.27 4.73 11.88
C SER A 107 4.35 5.56 10.61
N THR A 108 4.04 6.86 10.68
CA THR A 108 4.05 7.75 9.51
C THR A 108 5.36 8.52 9.44
N GLY A 109 5.90 8.73 8.23
CA GLY A 109 7.15 9.43 8.06
C GLY A 109 7.43 9.85 6.63
N THR A 110 8.71 9.91 6.30
CA THR A 110 9.19 10.34 4.99
C THR A 110 9.96 9.21 4.33
N GLY A 111 9.71 9.01 3.04
CA GLY A 111 10.24 7.91 2.28
C GLY A 111 10.50 8.25 0.83
N GLY A 112 10.57 7.19 0.04
CA GLY A 112 10.79 7.26 -1.38
C GLY A 112 10.79 5.88 -2.02
N PHE A 113 10.68 5.84 -3.33
CA PHE A 113 10.75 4.61 -4.10
C PHE A 113 11.51 4.80 -5.40
N THR A 114 11.91 3.68 -5.99
CA THR A 114 12.49 3.61 -7.32
C THR A 114 11.86 2.43 -8.06
N VAL A 115 11.31 2.71 -9.24
CA VAL A 115 10.86 1.72 -10.21
C VAL A 115 11.92 1.64 -11.31
N SER A 116 12.40 0.43 -11.57
CA SER A 116 13.38 0.16 -12.62
C SER A 116 12.73 -0.57 -13.79
N GLN A 117 13.25 -0.34 -15.00
CA GLN A 117 12.78 -1.00 -16.22
C GLN A 117 12.93 -2.53 -16.18
N GLY A 118 13.80 -3.06 -15.33
CA GLY A 118 14.02 -4.50 -15.16
C GLY A 118 12.99 -5.21 -14.29
N GLY A 119 11.82 -4.60 -14.06
CA GLY A 119 10.76 -5.23 -13.28
C GLY A 119 10.98 -5.17 -11.78
N VAL A 120 11.90 -4.33 -11.29
CA VAL A 120 12.18 -4.23 -9.85
C VAL A 120 11.68 -2.91 -9.31
N VAL A 121 10.94 -2.98 -8.21
CA VAL A 121 10.55 -1.82 -7.42
C VAL A 121 11.15 -1.92 -6.04
N SER A 122 11.71 -0.81 -5.57
CA SER A 122 12.21 -0.69 -4.20
C SER A 122 11.65 0.54 -3.53
N ALA A 123 11.35 0.46 -2.25
CA ALA A 123 10.91 1.61 -1.46
C ALA A 123 11.52 1.61 -0.06
N THR A 124 11.62 2.79 0.52
CA THR A 124 12.08 3.04 1.87
C THR A 124 11.11 3.95 2.58
N CYS A 125 10.84 3.68 3.85
CA CYS A 125 10.08 4.55 4.73
C CYS A 125 10.79 4.69 6.08
N LYS A 126 11.04 5.93 6.50
CA LYS A 126 11.60 6.25 7.81
C LYS A 126 10.61 7.08 8.61
N ALA A 127 10.20 6.57 9.76
CA ALA A 127 9.29 7.24 10.68
C ALA A 127 10.00 7.51 12.02
N PRO A 128 9.76 8.67 12.67
CA PRO A 128 10.19 8.89 14.04
C PRO A 128 9.57 7.85 14.96
N ARG A 129 10.29 7.52 16.05
CA ARG A 129 9.75 6.66 17.10
C ARG A 129 9.02 7.54 18.12
N GLU A 130 7.72 7.35 18.23
CA GLU A 130 6.87 7.95 19.28
C GLU A 130 6.82 7.07 20.53
#